data_AF-A0A974CD59-F1
#
_entry.id   AF-A0A974CD59-F1
#
_cell.length_a   1.000
_cell.length_b   1.000
_cell.length_c   1.000
_cell.angle_alpha   90.00
_cell.angle_beta   90.00
_cell.angle_gamma   90.00
#
_symmetry.space_group_name_H-M   'P 1'
#
loop_
_entity.id
_entity.type
_entity.pdbx_description
1 polymer ?
#
loop_
_entity_poly.entity_id
_entity_poly.type
_entity_poly.pdbx_seq_one_letter_code
_entity_poly.pdbx_strand_id
1 'polypeptide(L)'
;MLLKVAALALVLCVITGSQADVRTDKVVGAFWDYVSQLHSSTKDTVEQIQQSDISKQLNVLIQDNMKSVNLYAGELQSQLIPFAKQIHDQMTQDSEKLREQIQQELEKLRVKISPYADEVHKQVSKNLEELQLKLTPYAEELKSQLEKNTNTISQQLRSVVEEMDAKIRENAGNLQESLAPYSVKLQNQIDESVDQLRKQLNPYTDEVRDKIGHQVQKLRESLSPYAEEMQESLAKQIESMEFQMRKSVEQVDTQIKEFTEQLKNQLSPYADELKVKLQENAMDAKQTLEPYLTEISQQMDQKIAEFKVSITPYGEALNKGLVQRVEDMKQKFGKYTVTVQDQMEYLEKDIREKFSDFINKGITTEN
;
A
#
# COMPACT_ATOMS: atom_id res chain seq x y z
N MET A 1 19.95 25.32 -65.48
CA MET A 1 19.58 25.59 -64.06
C MET A 1 18.30 24.87 -63.64
N LEU A 2 17.24 24.83 -64.46
CA LEU A 2 15.95 24.19 -64.12
C LEU A 2 16.03 22.70 -63.71
N LEU A 3 16.84 21.87 -64.39
CA LEU A 3 17.01 20.45 -64.04
C LEU A 3 17.68 20.25 -62.67
N LYS A 4 18.59 21.15 -62.29
CA LYS A 4 19.25 21.15 -60.98
C LYS A 4 18.30 21.60 -59.86
N VAL A 5 17.35 22.49 -60.17
CA VAL A 5 16.31 22.95 -59.23
C VAL A 5 15.23 21.88 -59.03
N ALA A 6 14.84 21.15 -60.09
CA ALA A 6 13.92 20.01 -59.99
C ALA A 6 14.53 18.82 -59.22
N ALA A 7 15.81 18.51 -59.48
CA ALA A 7 16.55 17.53 -58.70
C ALA A 7 16.74 17.96 -57.23
N LEU A 8 17.00 19.26 -56.97
CA LEU A 8 17.04 19.79 -55.60
C LEU A 8 15.68 19.73 -54.91
N ALA A 9 14.58 19.99 -55.62
CA ALA A 9 13.22 19.95 -55.09
C ALA A 9 12.79 18.51 -54.76
N LEU A 10 13.17 17.53 -55.59
CA LEU A 10 12.96 16.11 -55.31
C LEU A 10 13.78 15.63 -54.12
N VAL A 11 15.03 16.08 -54.00
CA VAL A 11 15.89 15.80 -52.84
C VAL A 11 15.37 16.50 -51.57
N LEU A 12 14.85 17.73 -51.68
CA LEU A 12 14.23 18.45 -50.56
C LEU A 12 12.92 17.81 -50.10
N CYS A 13 12.05 17.32 -51.00
CA CYS A 13 10.84 16.57 -50.63
C CYS A 13 11.15 15.24 -49.92
N VAL A 14 12.30 14.62 -50.21
CA VAL A 14 12.78 13.41 -49.52
C VAL A 14 13.36 13.72 -48.13
N ILE A 15 13.91 14.92 -47.92
CA ILE A 15 14.60 15.31 -46.68
C ILE A 15 13.68 16.07 -45.70
N THR A 16 12.70 16.85 -46.19
CA THR A 16 11.73 17.53 -45.33
C THR A 16 10.53 16.62 -45.10
N GLY A 17 10.51 15.91 -43.98
CA GLY A 17 9.45 14.98 -43.56
C GLY A 17 8.07 15.59 -43.33
N SER A 18 7.48 16.21 -44.36
CA SER A 18 6.06 16.50 -44.46
C SER A 18 5.38 15.32 -45.15
N GLN A 19 4.16 14.98 -44.70
CA GLN A 19 3.28 13.89 -45.15
C GLN A 19 2.98 13.85 -46.67
N ALA A 20 3.99 13.73 -47.51
CA ALA A 20 3.87 13.63 -48.96
C ALA A 20 4.52 12.30 -49.38
N ASP A 21 3.69 11.26 -49.37
CA ASP A 21 3.71 10.08 -50.25
C ASP A 21 4.89 10.06 -51.24
N VAL A 22 6.09 9.66 -50.80
CA VAL A 22 7.22 9.41 -51.72
C VAL A 22 7.04 8.01 -52.29
N ARG A 23 5.95 7.83 -53.04
CA ARG A 23 5.77 6.70 -53.92
C ARG A 23 6.82 6.82 -55.03
N THR A 24 7.82 5.95 -55.01
CA THR A 24 8.91 5.94 -56.00
C THR A 24 8.35 5.89 -57.44
N ASP A 25 7.22 5.20 -57.62
CA ASP A 25 6.38 5.14 -58.82
C ASP A 25 5.69 6.47 -59.17
N LYS A 26 5.21 7.25 -58.19
CA LYS A 26 4.65 8.60 -58.41
C LYS A 26 5.72 9.65 -58.69
N VAL A 27 6.88 9.56 -58.03
CA VAL A 27 8.02 10.46 -58.29
C VAL A 27 8.61 10.19 -59.67
N VAL A 28 8.79 8.91 -60.02
CA VAL A 28 9.20 8.50 -61.36
C VAL A 28 8.11 8.85 -62.38
N GLY A 29 6.83 8.67 -62.04
CA GLY A 29 5.68 9.05 -62.86
C GLY A 29 5.64 10.56 -63.15
N ALA A 30 5.70 11.41 -62.13
CA ALA A 30 5.70 12.86 -62.29
C ALA A 30 6.94 13.38 -63.03
N PHE A 31 8.09 12.73 -62.83
CA PHE A 31 9.30 12.99 -63.62
C PHE A 31 9.06 12.66 -65.10
N TRP A 32 8.47 11.50 -65.40
CA TRP A 32 8.13 11.09 -66.77
C TRP A 32 7.01 11.92 -67.38
N ASP A 33 6.04 12.39 -66.60
CA ASP A 33 4.98 13.31 -67.04
C ASP A 33 5.59 14.66 -67.45
N TYR A 34 6.51 15.20 -66.65
CA TYR A 34 7.22 16.44 -66.97
C TYR A 34 8.14 16.28 -68.19
N VAL A 35 8.89 15.18 -68.29
CA VAL A 35 9.72 14.85 -69.46
C VAL A 35 8.85 14.69 -70.71
N SER A 36 7.68 14.05 -70.59
CA SER A 36 6.72 13.87 -71.68
C SER A 36 6.04 15.17 -72.08
N GLN A 37 5.76 16.07 -71.14
CA GLN A 37 5.19 17.40 -71.40
C GLN A 37 6.22 18.32 -72.07
N LEU A 38 7.49 18.22 -71.68
CA LEU A 38 8.60 18.88 -72.38
C LEU A 38 8.73 18.35 -73.81
N HIS A 39 8.57 17.03 -74.00
CA HIS A 39 8.60 16.36 -75.30
C HIS A 39 7.45 16.82 -76.21
N SER A 40 6.21 16.86 -75.73
CA SER A 40 5.06 17.33 -76.53
C SER A 40 5.20 18.80 -76.91
N SER A 41 5.54 19.65 -75.94
CA SER A 41 5.68 21.10 -76.17
C SER A 41 6.78 21.42 -77.18
N THR A 42 7.90 20.68 -77.16
CA THR A 42 9.00 20.87 -78.11
C THR A 42 8.63 20.35 -79.51
N LYS A 43 7.90 19.23 -79.59
CA LYS A 43 7.43 18.65 -80.85
C LYS A 43 6.43 19.56 -81.56
N ASP A 44 5.45 20.11 -80.82
CA ASP A 44 4.43 21.01 -81.35
C ASP A 44 5.05 22.33 -81.86
N THR A 45 6.07 22.84 -81.18
CA THR A 45 6.81 24.04 -81.59
C THR A 45 7.63 23.82 -82.87
N VAL A 46 8.11 22.59 -83.11
CA VAL A 46 8.87 22.22 -84.32
C VAL A 46 7.93 21.97 -85.51
N GLU A 47 6.76 21.38 -85.29
CA GLU A 47 5.76 21.13 -86.34
C GLU A 47 5.17 22.43 -86.93
N GLN A 48 5.18 23.55 -86.20
CA GLN A 48 4.78 24.86 -86.73
C GLN A 48 5.82 25.54 -87.66
N ILE A 49 7.07 25.06 -87.75
CA ILE A 49 8.18 25.73 -88.48
C ILE A 49 8.62 24.89 -89.72
N GLN A 50 7.66 24.28 -90.43
CA GLN A 50 7.93 23.21 -91.41
C GLN A 50 8.58 23.60 -92.77
N GLN A 51 9.14 24.80 -92.97
CA GLN A 51 9.63 25.22 -94.31
C GLN A 51 11.03 25.87 -94.37
N SER A 52 11.99 25.50 -93.50
CA SER A 52 13.37 26.03 -93.57
C SER A 52 14.43 24.94 -93.33
N ASP A 53 15.61 25.04 -93.94
CA ASP A 53 16.75 24.15 -93.63
C ASP A 53 17.21 24.29 -92.16
N ILE A 54 16.91 25.43 -91.52
CA ILE A 54 17.11 25.65 -90.08
C ILE A 54 16.23 24.70 -89.26
N SER A 55 14.99 24.41 -89.69
CA SER A 55 14.11 23.51 -88.95
C SER A 55 14.56 22.04 -89.05
N LYS A 56 15.18 21.64 -90.17
CA LYS A 56 15.81 20.31 -90.28
C LYS A 56 16.99 20.14 -89.33
N GLN A 57 17.90 21.13 -89.25
CA GLN A 57 19.03 21.09 -88.31
C GLN A 57 18.58 21.15 -86.86
N LEU A 58 17.58 21.98 -86.56
CA LEU A 58 16.96 22.05 -85.24
C LEU A 58 16.30 20.71 -84.85
N ASN A 59 15.63 20.04 -85.79
CA ASN A 59 15.03 18.73 -85.56
C ASN A 59 16.09 17.65 -85.24
N VAL A 60 17.24 17.66 -85.92
CA VAL A 60 18.36 16.76 -85.61
C VAL A 60 18.94 17.04 -84.22
N LEU A 61 19.18 18.31 -83.87
CA LEU A 61 19.68 18.71 -82.54
C LEU A 61 18.69 18.38 -81.42
N ILE A 62 17.39 18.52 -81.68
CA ILE A 62 16.33 18.14 -80.75
C ILE A 62 16.28 16.62 -80.59
N GLN A 63 16.33 15.85 -81.68
CA GLN A 63 16.38 14.38 -81.61
C GLN A 63 17.61 13.86 -80.86
N ASP A 64 18.79 14.47 -81.06
CA ASP A 64 20.02 14.05 -80.40
C ASP A 64 20.03 14.41 -78.90
N ASN A 65 19.53 15.61 -78.56
CA ASN A 65 19.27 15.98 -77.18
C ASN A 65 18.19 15.11 -76.53
N MET A 66 17.14 14.70 -77.26
CA MET A 66 16.10 13.79 -76.77
C MET A 66 16.66 12.41 -76.46
N LYS A 67 17.51 11.85 -77.33
CA LYS A 67 18.23 10.61 -77.05
C LYS A 67 19.08 10.74 -75.79
N SER A 68 19.82 11.83 -75.68
CA SER A 68 20.64 12.13 -74.50
C SER A 68 19.79 12.22 -73.23
N VAL A 69 18.67 12.96 -73.25
CA VAL A 69 17.74 13.08 -72.12
C VAL A 69 17.14 11.74 -71.73
N ASN A 70 16.74 10.89 -72.67
CA ASN A 70 16.25 9.54 -72.38
C ASN A 70 17.32 8.63 -71.77
N LEU A 71 18.57 8.73 -72.25
CA LEU A 71 19.69 7.98 -71.67
C LEU A 71 19.97 8.43 -70.23
N TYR A 72 20.05 9.74 -69.99
CA TYR A 72 20.21 10.29 -68.64
C TYR A 72 19.03 9.94 -67.71
N ALA A 73 17.80 9.99 -68.21
CA ALA A 73 16.60 9.61 -67.45
C ALA A 73 16.61 8.11 -67.09
N GLY A 74 16.97 7.24 -68.03
CA GLY A 74 17.10 5.81 -67.80
C GLY A 74 18.22 5.47 -66.80
N GLU A 75 19.36 6.16 -66.89
CA GLU A 75 20.48 6.00 -65.95
C GLU A 75 20.11 6.50 -64.55
N LEU A 76 19.44 7.65 -64.44
CA LEU A 76 18.94 8.18 -63.18
C LEU A 76 17.89 7.25 -62.55
N GLN A 77 16.96 6.70 -63.33
CA GLN A 77 15.99 5.70 -62.86
C GLN A 77 16.68 4.42 -62.38
N SER A 78 17.69 3.96 -63.11
CA SER A 78 18.49 2.77 -62.77
C SER A 78 19.29 2.94 -61.48
N GLN A 79 19.58 4.17 -61.04
CA GLN A 79 20.27 4.46 -59.78
C GLN A 79 19.31 4.79 -58.63
N LEU A 80 18.21 5.51 -58.89
CA LEU A 80 17.27 5.95 -57.86
C LEU A 80 16.46 4.80 -57.25
N ILE A 81 15.99 3.85 -58.06
CA ILE A 81 15.22 2.69 -57.58
C ILE A 81 16.02 1.85 -56.56
N PRO A 82 17.26 1.40 -56.89
CA PRO A 82 18.05 0.63 -55.92
C PRO A 82 18.48 1.47 -54.72
N PHE A 83 18.74 2.78 -54.88
CA PHE A 83 19.05 3.67 -53.76
C PHE A 83 17.87 3.83 -52.79
N ALA A 84 16.65 4.04 -53.30
CA ALA A 84 15.44 4.12 -52.49
C ALA A 84 15.15 2.78 -51.77
N LYS A 85 15.35 1.66 -52.48
CA LYS A 85 15.24 0.32 -51.88
C LYS A 85 16.27 0.11 -50.77
N GLN A 86 17.52 0.52 -50.99
CA GLN A 86 18.58 0.41 -49.98
C GLN A 86 18.27 1.24 -48.72
N ILE A 87 17.75 2.48 -48.87
CA ILE A 87 17.31 3.29 -47.73
C ILE A 87 16.15 2.61 -46.99
N HIS A 88 15.17 2.06 -47.71
CA HIS A 88 14.03 1.37 -47.11
C HIS A 88 14.46 0.10 -46.35
N ASP A 89 15.32 -0.72 -46.95
CA ASP A 89 15.86 -1.94 -46.34
C ASP A 89 16.69 -1.59 -45.09
N GLN A 90 17.53 -0.56 -45.16
CA GLN A 90 18.32 -0.06 -44.03
C GLN A 90 17.43 0.48 -42.89
N MET A 91 16.43 1.28 -43.22
CA MET A 91 15.50 1.85 -42.25
C MET A 91 14.67 0.75 -41.55
N THR A 92 14.26 -0.28 -42.29
CA THR A 92 13.58 -1.45 -41.73
C THR A 92 14.50 -2.19 -40.76
N GLN A 93 15.73 -2.47 -41.18
CA GLN A 93 16.70 -3.18 -40.36
C GLN A 93 17.07 -2.42 -39.08
N ASP A 94 17.28 -1.11 -39.16
CA ASP A 94 17.62 -0.30 -37.99
C ASP A 94 16.42 -0.12 -37.04
N SER A 95 15.20 -0.12 -37.59
CA SER A 95 13.95 -0.16 -36.81
C SER A 95 13.77 -1.47 -36.05
N GLU A 96 14.08 -2.61 -36.67
CA GLU A 96 14.07 -3.92 -36.02
C GLU A 96 15.11 -3.99 -34.89
N LYS A 97 16.34 -3.52 -35.12
CA LYS A 97 17.38 -3.45 -34.08
C LYS A 97 16.95 -2.58 -32.90
N LEU A 98 16.37 -1.41 -33.18
CA LEU A 98 15.89 -0.51 -32.13
C LEU A 98 14.74 -1.14 -31.33
N ARG A 99 13.85 -1.88 -31.99
CA ARG A 99 12.79 -2.67 -31.33
C ARG A 99 13.37 -3.68 -30.36
N GLU A 100 14.35 -4.46 -30.81
CA GLU A 100 15.03 -5.46 -29.98
C GLU A 100 15.74 -4.81 -28.79
N GLN A 101 16.42 -3.68 -28.99
CA GLN A 101 17.07 -2.94 -27.92
C GLN A 101 16.07 -2.43 -26.88
N ILE A 102 14.96 -1.83 -27.30
CA ILE A 102 13.92 -1.35 -26.38
C ILE A 102 13.32 -2.52 -25.59
N GLN A 103 13.04 -3.66 -26.23
CA GLN A 103 12.55 -4.85 -25.54
C GLN A 103 13.56 -5.37 -24.52
N GLN A 104 14.84 -5.42 -24.87
CA GLN A 104 15.89 -5.85 -23.95
C GLN A 104 16.03 -4.90 -22.75
N GLU A 105 15.99 -3.58 -22.96
CA GLU A 105 16.08 -2.61 -21.87
C GLU A 105 14.86 -2.63 -20.96
N LEU A 106 13.65 -2.83 -21.50
CA LEU A 106 12.44 -3.01 -20.71
C LEU A 106 12.47 -4.30 -19.88
N GLU A 107 12.93 -5.41 -20.48
CA GLU A 107 13.07 -6.67 -19.75
C GLU A 107 14.16 -6.57 -18.67
N LYS A 108 15.29 -5.90 -18.95
CA LYS A 108 16.30 -5.59 -17.92
C LYS A 108 15.73 -4.74 -16.80
N LEU A 109 14.91 -3.73 -17.11
CA LEU A 109 14.27 -2.88 -16.12
C LEU A 109 13.30 -3.68 -15.25
N ARG A 110 12.48 -4.54 -15.86
CA ARG A 110 11.56 -5.45 -15.16
C ARG A 110 12.31 -6.40 -14.23
N VAL A 111 13.33 -7.08 -14.74
CA VAL A 111 14.19 -8.00 -13.96
C VAL A 111 14.91 -7.26 -12.83
N LYS A 112 15.26 -5.99 -13.03
CA LYS A 112 15.89 -5.17 -12.01
C LYS A 112 14.91 -4.69 -10.94
N ILE A 113 13.67 -4.32 -11.29
CA ILE A 113 12.69 -3.72 -10.35
C ILE A 113 11.87 -4.78 -9.60
N SER A 114 11.48 -5.88 -10.26
CA SER A 114 10.65 -6.93 -9.64
C SER A 114 11.21 -7.43 -8.29
N PRO A 115 12.52 -7.73 -8.17
CA PRO A 115 13.09 -8.21 -6.91
C PRO A 115 13.03 -7.17 -5.78
N TYR A 116 13.04 -5.87 -6.09
CA TYR A 116 12.89 -4.84 -5.06
C TYR A 116 11.47 -4.81 -4.49
N ALA A 117 10.45 -4.91 -5.33
CA ALA A 117 9.06 -4.98 -4.88
C ALA A 117 8.82 -6.24 -4.02
N ASP A 118 9.35 -7.39 -4.45
CA ASP A 118 9.28 -8.64 -3.70
C ASP A 118 10.01 -8.55 -2.36
N GLU A 119 11.21 -7.96 -2.34
CA GLU A 119 11.99 -7.81 -1.10
C GLU A 119 11.32 -6.84 -0.12
N VAL A 120 10.77 -5.71 -0.59
CA VAL A 120 9.95 -4.80 0.25
C VAL A 120 8.80 -5.57 0.89
N HIS A 121 8.04 -6.30 0.08
CA HIS A 121 6.89 -7.06 0.57
C HIS A 121 7.28 -8.13 1.57
N LYS A 122 8.38 -8.83 1.34
CA LYS A 122 8.91 -9.85 2.24
C LYS A 122 9.37 -9.24 3.57
N GLN A 123 10.13 -8.14 3.54
CA GLN A 123 10.61 -7.46 4.76
C GLN A 123 9.44 -6.92 5.58
N VAL A 124 8.49 -6.25 4.92
CA VAL A 124 7.28 -5.75 5.58
C VAL A 124 6.45 -6.88 6.16
N SER A 125 6.17 -7.92 5.38
CA SER A 125 5.37 -9.07 5.83
C SER A 125 6.02 -9.74 7.04
N LYS A 126 7.34 -9.94 7.00
CA LYS A 126 8.09 -10.47 8.14
C LYS A 126 7.96 -9.58 9.37
N ASN A 127 8.15 -8.28 9.25
CA ASN A 127 8.05 -7.34 10.37
C ASN A 127 6.62 -7.27 10.94
N LEU A 128 5.61 -7.34 10.07
CA LEU A 128 4.20 -7.40 10.47
C LEU A 128 3.87 -8.73 11.17
N GLU A 129 4.39 -9.86 10.70
CA GLU A 129 4.25 -11.16 11.39
C GLU A 129 4.95 -11.16 12.74
N GLU A 130 6.16 -10.59 12.84
CA GLU A 130 6.84 -10.40 14.13
C GLU A 130 6.07 -9.49 15.08
N LEU A 131 5.41 -8.45 14.56
CA LEU A 131 4.52 -7.58 15.34
C LEU A 131 3.31 -8.38 15.85
N GLN A 132 2.64 -9.12 14.98
CA GLN A 132 1.50 -9.96 15.34
C GLN A 132 1.87 -10.98 16.42
N LEU A 133 2.94 -11.74 16.22
CA LEU A 133 3.41 -12.75 17.17
C LEU A 133 3.74 -12.16 18.55
N LYS A 134 4.28 -10.93 18.59
CA LYS A 134 4.54 -10.26 19.87
C LYS A 134 3.29 -9.70 20.53
N LEU A 135 2.25 -9.34 19.76
CA LEU A 135 1.02 -8.75 20.30
C LEU A 135 -0.01 -9.82 20.75
N THR A 136 -0.05 -10.97 20.08
CA THR A 136 -0.97 -12.08 20.40
C THR A 136 -1.01 -12.50 21.88
N PRO A 137 0.14 -12.76 22.56
CA PRO A 137 0.11 -13.28 23.93
C PRO A 137 -0.44 -12.29 24.96
N TYR A 138 -0.56 -11.00 24.65
CA TYR A 138 -0.98 -10.01 25.63
C TYR A 138 -2.43 -10.12 26.07
N ALA A 139 -3.34 -10.54 25.19
CA ALA A 139 -4.72 -10.77 25.59
C ALA A 139 -4.84 -11.94 26.57
N GLU A 140 -4.10 -13.01 26.30
CA GLU A 140 -4.08 -14.20 27.16
C GLU A 140 -3.45 -13.89 28.51
N GLU A 141 -2.34 -13.14 28.50
CA GLU A 141 -1.68 -12.68 29.72
C GLU A 141 -2.57 -11.74 30.53
N LEU A 142 -3.16 -10.71 29.90
CA LEU A 142 -4.10 -9.81 30.58
C LEU A 142 -5.27 -10.57 31.21
N LYS A 143 -5.84 -11.52 30.45
CA LYS A 143 -6.90 -12.41 30.94
C LYS A 143 -6.41 -13.21 32.14
N SER A 144 -5.28 -13.91 32.04
CA SER A 144 -4.72 -14.72 33.12
C SER A 144 -4.50 -13.92 34.40
N GLN A 145 -3.98 -12.70 34.27
CA GLN A 145 -3.74 -11.81 35.41
C GLN A 145 -5.05 -11.32 36.03
N LEU A 146 -6.05 -10.98 35.22
CA LEU A 146 -7.39 -10.67 35.70
C LEU A 146 -7.97 -11.84 36.51
N GLU A 147 -7.84 -13.08 36.03
CA GLU A 147 -8.32 -14.26 36.76
C GLU A 147 -7.59 -14.45 38.08
N LYS A 148 -6.26 -14.35 38.06
CA LYS A 148 -5.44 -14.50 39.26
C LYS A 148 -5.77 -13.42 40.30
N ASN A 149 -5.87 -12.17 39.86
CA ASN A 149 -6.08 -11.04 40.76
C ASN A 149 -7.51 -11.04 41.31
N THR A 150 -8.52 -11.33 40.50
CA THR A 150 -9.91 -11.45 41.00
C THR A 150 -10.07 -12.58 42.02
N ASN A 151 -9.44 -13.74 41.78
CA ASN A 151 -9.38 -14.81 42.79
C ASN A 151 -8.66 -14.36 44.08
N THR A 152 -7.57 -13.60 43.96
CA THR A 152 -6.84 -13.06 45.11
C THR A 152 -7.71 -12.10 45.93
N ILE A 153 -8.44 -11.20 45.27
CA ILE A 153 -9.38 -10.28 45.92
C ILE A 153 -10.44 -11.08 46.67
N SER A 154 -11.11 -12.04 46.03
CA SER A 154 -12.12 -12.89 46.68
C SER A 154 -11.58 -13.58 47.92
N GLN A 155 -10.38 -14.18 47.85
CA GLN A 155 -9.75 -14.84 49.00
C GLN A 155 -9.43 -13.87 50.14
N GLN A 156 -8.88 -12.69 49.82
CA GLN A 156 -8.54 -11.68 50.81
C GLN A 156 -9.78 -11.16 51.55
N LEU A 157 -10.85 -10.84 50.82
CA LEU A 157 -12.10 -10.37 51.42
C LEU A 157 -12.79 -11.45 52.25
N ARG A 158 -12.83 -12.69 51.73
CA ARG A 158 -13.38 -13.84 52.45
C ARG A 158 -12.64 -14.12 53.75
N SER A 159 -11.31 -14.00 53.76
CA SER A 159 -10.51 -14.16 54.98
C SER A 159 -10.94 -13.18 56.07
N VAL A 160 -11.21 -11.91 55.73
CA VAL A 160 -11.67 -10.93 56.73
C VAL A 160 -13.04 -11.33 57.30
N VAL A 161 -13.96 -11.79 56.45
CA VAL A 161 -15.30 -12.25 56.85
C VAL A 161 -15.22 -13.51 57.72
N GLU A 162 -14.38 -14.48 57.36
CA GLU A 162 -14.20 -15.73 58.11
C GLU A 162 -13.55 -15.50 59.48
N GLU A 163 -12.57 -14.60 59.57
CA GLU A 163 -12.00 -14.20 60.88
C GLU A 163 -13.07 -13.55 61.77
N MET A 164 -13.96 -12.76 61.19
CA MET A 164 -15.06 -12.12 61.91
C MET A 164 -16.10 -13.14 62.40
N ASP A 165 -16.47 -14.11 61.55
CA ASP A 165 -17.36 -15.22 61.91
C ASP A 165 -16.78 -16.06 63.05
N ALA A 166 -15.49 -16.39 62.99
CA ALA A 166 -14.79 -17.09 64.07
C ALA A 166 -14.84 -16.30 65.39
N LYS A 167 -14.68 -14.97 65.33
CA LYS A 167 -14.76 -14.11 66.50
C LYS A 167 -16.16 -14.05 67.11
N ILE A 168 -17.21 -14.09 66.29
CA ILE A 168 -18.61 -14.19 66.75
C ILE A 168 -18.85 -15.50 67.49
N ARG A 169 -18.28 -16.62 67.01
CA ARG A 169 -18.44 -17.94 67.64
C ARG A 169 -17.70 -18.06 68.97
N GLU A 170 -16.50 -17.47 69.06
CA GLU A 170 -15.64 -17.51 70.25
C GLU A 170 -16.15 -16.60 71.38
N ASN A 171 -16.74 -15.46 71.03
CA ASN A 171 -16.99 -14.38 71.99
C ASN A 171 -18.39 -14.44 72.59
N ALA A 172 -18.48 -14.62 73.91
CA ALA A 172 -19.73 -14.55 74.67
C ALA A 172 -20.00 -13.15 75.28
N GLY A 173 -19.11 -12.19 75.07
CA GLY A 173 -19.15 -10.84 75.66
C GLY A 173 -19.60 -9.74 74.68
N ASN A 174 -19.04 -8.53 74.84
CA ASN A 174 -19.37 -7.36 74.02
C ASN A 174 -18.89 -7.52 72.56
N LEU A 175 -19.75 -8.12 71.73
CA LEU A 175 -19.49 -8.35 70.30
C LEU A 175 -19.28 -7.05 69.54
N GLN A 176 -20.02 -5.98 69.86
CA GLN A 176 -19.89 -4.70 69.17
C GLN A 176 -18.46 -4.16 69.23
N GLU A 177 -17.88 -4.08 70.43
CA GLU A 177 -16.51 -3.58 70.61
C GLU A 177 -15.47 -4.49 69.97
N SER A 178 -15.69 -5.81 70.04
CA SER A 178 -14.76 -6.81 69.51
C SER A 178 -14.79 -6.89 67.98
N LEU A 179 -15.92 -6.55 67.35
CA LEU A 179 -16.12 -6.68 65.92
C LEU A 179 -15.99 -5.35 65.15
N ALA A 180 -16.10 -4.21 65.83
CA ALA A 180 -15.91 -2.89 65.21
C ALA A 180 -14.63 -2.78 64.35
N PRO A 181 -13.46 -3.32 64.76
CA PRO A 181 -12.25 -3.28 63.93
C PRO A 181 -12.37 -4.03 62.60
N TYR A 182 -13.24 -5.04 62.48
CA TYR A 182 -13.38 -5.84 61.26
C TYR A 182 -14.06 -5.09 60.12
N SER A 183 -14.98 -4.16 60.42
CA SER A 183 -15.54 -3.27 59.40
C SER A 183 -14.47 -2.38 58.76
N VAL A 184 -13.57 -1.84 59.57
CA VAL A 184 -12.43 -1.03 59.11
C VAL A 184 -11.42 -1.91 58.37
N LYS A 185 -11.13 -3.11 58.88
CA LYS A 185 -10.25 -4.08 58.22
C LYS A 185 -10.79 -4.48 56.84
N LEU A 186 -12.10 -4.70 56.70
CA LEU A 186 -12.73 -5.03 55.44
C LEU A 186 -12.62 -3.88 54.44
N GLN A 187 -12.90 -2.63 54.85
CA GLN A 187 -12.73 -1.46 54.00
C GLN A 187 -11.28 -1.31 53.52
N ASN A 188 -10.31 -1.39 54.43
CA ASN A 188 -8.89 -1.31 54.08
C ASN A 188 -8.49 -2.43 53.11
N GLN A 189 -8.99 -3.65 53.31
CA GLN A 189 -8.71 -4.77 52.42
C GLN A 189 -9.31 -4.52 51.02
N ILE A 190 -10.54 -4.00 50.92
CA ILE A 190 -11.14 -3.62 49.64
C ILE A 190 -10.27 -2.58 48.92
N ASP A 191 -9.87 -1.53 49.63
CA ASP A 191 -9.05 -0.45 49.08
C ASP A 191 -7.70 -0.97 48.58
N GLU A 192 -6.98 -1.74 49.41
CA GLU A 192 -5.68 -2.31 49.07
C GLU A 192 -5.77 -3.29 47.90
N SER A 193 -6.75 -4.19 47.92
CA SER A 193 -6.93 -5.24 46.91
C SER A 193 -7.27 -4.66 45.53
N VAL A 194 -8.13 -3.63 45.47
CA VAL A 194 -8.46 -2.95 44.21
C VAL A 194 -7.28 -2.11 43.71
N ASP A 195 -6.57 -1.40 44.60
CA ASP A 195 -5.37 -0.66 44.23
C ASP A 195 -4.26 -1.57 43.69
N GLN A 196 -4.08 -2.75 44.30
CA GLN A 196 -3.14 -3.77 43.84
C GLN A 196 -3.52 -4.29 42.45
N LEU A 197 -4.80 -4.60 42.23
CA LEU A 197 -5.32 -5.00 40.91
C LEU A 197 -4.99 -3.94 39.86
N ARG A 198 -5.26 -2.65 40.14
CA ARG A 198 -4.95 -1.55 39.22
C ARG A 198 -3.45 -1.44 38.94
N LYS A 199 -2.60 -1.53 39.98
CA LYS A 199 -1.13 -1.49 39.85
C LYS A 199 -0.57 -2.67 39.08
N GLN A 200 -1.22 -3.84 39.14
CA GLN A 200 -0.80 -5.03 38.39
C GLN A 200 -1.26 -4.97 36.94
N LEU A 201 -2.40 -4.33 36.64
CA LEU A 201 -2.92 -4.24 35.27
C LEU A 201 -2.30 -3.09 34.46
N ASN A 202 -1.97 -1.94 35.07
CA ASN A 202 -1.43 -0.78 34.34
C ASN A 202 -0.13 -1.08 33.54
N PRO A 203 0.86 -1.82 34.06
CA PRO A 203 2.09 -2.09 33.31
C PRO A 203 1.85 -2.82 31.99
N TYR A 204 0.75 -3.57 31.84
CA TYR A 204 0.45 -4.28 30.60
C TYR A 204 0.11 -3.34 29.44
N THR A 205 -0.65 -2.27 29.71
CA THR A 205 -0.98 -1.29 28.66
C THR A 205 0.25 -0.48 28.27
N ASP A 206 1.14 -0.18 29.21
CA ASP A 206 2.43 0.47 28.94
C ASP A 206 3.36 -0.44 28.12
N GLU A 207 3.51 -1.72 28.49
CA GLU A 207 4.37 -2.66 27.76
C GLU A 207 3.90 -2.87 26.32
N VAL A 208 2.59 -3.00 26.10
CA VAL A 208 2.01 -3.12 24.76
C VAL A 208 2.29 -1.85 23.94
N ARG A 209 2.12 -0.66 24.55
CA ARG A 209 2.42 0.62 23.89
C ARG A 209 3.88 0.70 23.44
N ASP A 210 4.80 0.30 24.31
CA ASP A 210 6.24 0.30 24.01
C ASP A 210 6.60 -0.69 22.90
N LYS A 211 6.01 -1.90 22.92
CA LYS A 211 6.25 -2.89 21.85
C LYS A 211 5.68 -2.45 20.51
N ILE A 212 4.51 -1.79 20.48
CA ILE A 212 3.98 -1.17 19.26
C ILE A 212 4.98 -0.16 18.72
N GLY A 213 5.43 0.79 19.56
CA GLY A 213 6.37 1.83 19.14
C GLY A 213 7.67 1.26 18.58
N HIS A 214 8.29 0.31 19.30
CA HIS A 214 9.54 -0.32 18.87
C HIS A 214 9.42 -1.14 17.58
N GLN A 215 8.34 -1.91 17.41
CA GLN A 215 8.15 -2.71 16.20
C GLN A 215 7.74 -1.84 14.99
N VAL A 216 6.95 -0.79 15.21
CA VAL A 216 6.65 0.21 14.16
C VAL A 216 7.93 0.93 13.72
N GLN A 217 8.81 1.29 14.66
CA GLN A 217 10.09 1.91 14.33
C GLN A 217 10.97 0.98 13.48
N LYS A 218 11.07 -0.30 13.85
CA LYS A 218 11.76 -1.31 13.02
C LYS A 218 11.17 -1.45 11.63
N LEU A 219 9.85 -1.41 11.51
CA LEU A 219 9.17 -1.41 10.22
C LEU A 219 9.55 -0.17 9.38
N ARG A 220 9.58 1.03 9.98
CA ARG A 220 10.05 2.26 9.30
C ARG A 220 11.51 2.14 8.83
N GLU A 221 12.39 1.68 9.70
CA GLU A 221 13.82 1.50 9.39
C GLU A 221 14.05 0.51 8.25
N SER A 222 13.30 -0.60 8.25
CA SER A 222 13.36 -1.59 7.17
C SER A 222 12.95 -1.03 5.81
N LEU A 223 12.15 0.04 5.80
CA LEU A 223 11.62 0.67 4.60
C LEU A 223 12.44 1.87 4.11
N SER A 224 13.35 2.39 4.93
CA SER A 224 14.23 3.50 4.59
C SER A 224 15.09 3.29 3.32
N PRO A 225 15.51 2.07 2.92
CA PRO A 225 16.34 1.87 1.72
C PRO A 225 15.61 2.02 0.39
N TYR A 226 14.28 2.16 0.38
CA TYR A 226 13.47 2.15 -0.83
C TYR A 226 13.07 3.58 -1.28
N ALA A 227 12.60 3.74 -2.53
CA ALA A 227 12.38 5.04 -3.18
C ALA A 227 11.57 6.05 -2.33
N GLU A 228 11.99 7.33 -2.34
CA GLU A 228 11.42 8.42 -1.52
C GLU A 228 9.89 8.57 -1.67
N GLU A 229 9.36 8.45 -2.88
CA GLU A 229 7.92 8.62 -3.13
C GLU A 229 7.10 7.45 -2.57
N MET A 230 7.66 6.23 -2.61
CA MET A 230 7.09 5.08 -1.94
C MET A 230 7.21 5.22 -0.41
N GLN A 231 8.32 5.80 0.07
CA GLN A 231 8.57 6.04 1.49
C GLN A 231 7.50 6.95 2.11
N GLU A 232 7.08 8.03 1.45
CA GLU A 232 6.09 8.96 2.03
C GLU A 232 4.71 8.31 2.22
N SER A 233 4.21 7.60 1.19
CA SER A 233 2.93 6.89 1.29
C SER A 233 2.96 5.79 2.35
N LEU A 234 4.04 5.01 2.39
CA LEU A 234 4.21 3.94 3.37
C LEU A 234 4.35 4.48 4.79
N ALA A 235 5.11 5.56 4.99
CA ALA A 235 5.27 6.22 6.28
C ALA A 235 3.91 6.66 6.83
N LYS A 236 3.06 7.31 6.01
CA LYS A 236 1.70 7.71 6.40
C LYS A 236 0.82 6.52 6.81
N GLN A 237 0.90 5.41 6.10
CA GLN A 237 0.13 4.21 6.46
C GLN A 237 0.62 3.59 7.77
N ILE A 238 1.94 3.56 7.99
CA ILE A 238 2.55 3.04 9.22
C ILE A 238 2.20 3.93 10.41
N GLU A 239 2.26 5.25 10.26
CA GLU A 239 1.82 6.22 11.26
C GLU A 239 0.34 6.06 11.61
N SER A 240 -0.52 5.91 10.59
CA SER A 240 -1.95 5.65 10.82
C SER A 240 -2.17 4.34 11.58
N MET A 241 -1.45 3.27 11.23
CA MET A 241 -1.53 2.00 11.94
C MET A 241 -1.10 2.15 13.40
N GLU A 242 0.06 2.77 13.63
CA GLU A 242 0.60 3.04 14.98
C GLU A 242 -0.39 3.83 15.83
N PHE A 243 -0.91 4.94 15.29
CA PHE A 243 -1.88 5.79 15.97
C PHE A 243 -3.12 5.01 16.39
N GLN A 244 -3.69 4.21 15.48
CA GLN A 244 -4.88 3.42 15.80
C GLN A 244 -4.60 2.32 16.82
N MET A 245 -3.44 1.67 16.76
CA MET A 245 -3.02 0.67 17.74
C MET A 245 -2.87 1.30 19.13
N ARG A 246 -2.16 2.44 19.23
CA ARG A 246 -1.99 3.19 20.49
C ARG A 246 -3.34 3.62 21.07
N LYS A 247 -4.25 4.13 20.23
CA LYS A 247 -5.60 4.50 20.65
C LYS A 247 -6.38 3.31 21.25
N SER A 248 -6.25 2.11 20.70
CA SER A 248 -6.89 0.93 21.30
C SER A 248 -6.29 0.55 22.65
N VAL A 249 -4.98 0.70 22.83
CA VAL A 249 -4.32 0.48 24.12
C VAL A 249 -4.79 1.50 25.16
N GLU A 250 -4.89 2.77 24.78
CA GLU A 250 -5.42 3.84 25.66
C GLU A 250 -6.88 3.62 26.06
N GLN A 251 -7.70 3.09 25.15
CA GLN A 251 -9.08 2.71 25.46
C GLN A 251 -9.12 1.61 26.54
N VAL A 252 -8.29 0.57 26.42
CA VAL A 252 -8.21 -0.49 27.44
C VAL A 252 -7.70 0.05 28.77
N ASP A 253 -6.68 0.91 28.76
CA ASP A 253 -6.17 1.56 29.97
C ASP A 253 -7.26 2.38 30.69
N THR A 254 -8.04 3.14 29.93
CA THR A 254 -9.18 3.92 30.48
C THR A 254 -10.24 2.99 31.06
N GLN A 255 -10.61 1.92 30.36
CA GLN A 255 -11.59 0.95 30.83
C GLN A 255 -11.12 0.23 32.10
N ILE A 256 -9.86 -0.20 32.18
CA ILE A 256 -9.29 -0.82 33.40
C ILE A 256 -9.44 0.14 34.60
N LYS A 257 -9.13 1.43 34.42
CA LYS A 257 -9.28 2.44 35.48
C LYS A 257 -10.75 2.61 35.89
N GLU A 258 -11.66 2.73 34.93
CA GLU A 258 -13.09 2.86 35.22
C GLU A 258 -13.66 1.64 35.96
N PHE A 259 -13.34 0.42 35.49
CA PHE A 259 -13.86 -0.81 36.08
C PHE A 259 -13.28 -1.09 37.47
N THR A 260 -12.00 -0.78 37.70
CA THR A 260 -11.40 -0.94 39.05
C THR A 260 -12.05 0.01 40.06
N GLU A 261 -12.29 1.26 39.68
CA GLU A 261 -13.05 2.19 40.53
C GLU A 261 -14.51 1.74 40.73
N GLN A 262 -15.17 1.21 39.69
CA GLN A 262 -16.52 0.63 39.82
C GLN A 262 -16.54 -0.55 40.80
N LEU A 263 -15.57 -1.46 40.73
CA LEU A 263 -15.44 -2.58 41.66
C LEU A 263 -15.31 -2.09 43.10
N LYS A 264 -14.43 -1.10 43.35
CA LYS A 264 -14.28 -0.46 44.66
C LYS A 264 -15.59 0.13 45.17
N ASN A 265 -16.30 0.88 44.32
CA ASN A 265 -17.58 1.51 44.67
C ASN A 265 -18.71 0.49 44.91
N GLN A 266 -18.62 -0.70 44.32
CA GLN A 266 -19.57 -1.79 44.55
C GLN A 266 -19.25 -2.61 45.80
N LEU A 267 -17.98 -2.69 46.21
CA LEU A 267 -17.56 -3.45 47.39
C LEU A 267 -17.59 -2.62 48.69
N SER A 268 -17.21 -1.33 48.64
CA SER A 268 -17.12 -0.47 49.83
C SER A 268 -18.43 -0.39 50.65
N PRO A 269 -19.63 -0.35 50.03
CA PRO A 269 -20.88 -0.33 50.78
C PRO A 269 -21.06 -1.51 51.76
N TYR A 270 -20.45 -2.66 51.51
CA TYR A 270 -20.53 -3.80 52.42
C TYR A 270 -19.78 -3.56 53.74
N ALA A 271 -18.65 -2.84 53.70
CA ALA A 271 -17.93 -2.47 54.92
C ALA A 271 -18.70 -1.42 55.73
N ASP A 272 -19.33 -0.45 55.05
CA ASP A 272 -20.19 0.55 55.67
C ASP A 272 -21.45 -0.07 56.29
N GLU A 273 -22.15 -0.94 55.57
CA GLU A 273 -23.34 -1.61 56.09
C GLU A 273 -22.98 -2.54 57.26
N LEU A 274 -21.84 -3.23 57.19
CA LEU A 274 -21.30 -4.01 58.31
C LEU A 274 -21.07 -3.13 59.55
N LYS A 275 -20.49 -1.94 59.38
CA LYS A 275 -20.30 -0.98 60.47
C LYS A 275 -21.64 -0.54 61.08
N VAL A 276 -22.65 -0.25 60.25
CA VAL A 276 -24.00 0.14 60.72
C VAL A 276 -24.66 -1.01 61.50
N LYS A 277 -24.65 -2.24 60.98
CA LYS A 277 -25.25 -3.39 61.69
C LYS A 277 -24.56 -3.71 63.01
N LEU A 278 -23.25 -3.51 63.09
CA LEU A 278 -22.51 -3.63 64.35
C LEU A 278 -22.93 -2.59 65.40
N GLN A 279 -23.41 -1.41 64.98
CA GLN A 279 -23.88 -0.36 65.87
C GLN A 279 -25.34 -0.54 66.30
N GLU A 280 -26.20 -1.11 65.45
CA GLU A 280 -27.65 -1.24 65.72
C GLU A 280 -28.03 -2.49 66.55
N ASN A 281 -27.24 -3.57 66.54
CA ASN A 281 -27.68 -4.90 67.00
C ASN A 281 -26.99 -5.48 68.25
N ALA A 282 -26.64 -4.70 69.27
CA ALA A 282 -25.85 -5.20 70.41
C ALA A 282 -26.45 -6.41 71.17
N MET A 283 -27.79 -6.56 71.23
CA MET A 283 -28.45 -7.66 71.99
C MET A 283 -28.56 -8.99 71.21
N ASP A 284 -28.78 -8.94 69.88
CA ASP A 284 -28.93 -10.13 69.02
C ASP A 284 -27.84 -10.21 67.93
N ALA A 285 -26.70 -9.55 68.17
CA ALA A 285 -25.56 -9.45 67.24
C ALA A 285 -25.17 -10.82 66.69
N LYS A 286 -25.11 -11.84 67.53
CA LYS A 286 -24.77 -13.19 67.09
C LYS A 286 -25.76 -13.77 66.07
N GLN A 287 -27.07 -13.68 66.34
CA GLN A 287 -28.11 -14.27 65.48
C GLN A 287 -28.32 -13.48 64.19
N THR A 288 -27.94 -12.20 64.17
CA THR A 288 -28.11 -11.32 63.01
C THR A 288 -26.85 -11.21 62.15
N LEU A 289 -25.65 -11.30 62.73
CA LEU A 289 -24.39 -11.14 62.01
C LEU A 289 -23.96 -12.40 61.26
N GLU A 290 -24.10 -13.60 61.82
CA GLU A 290 -23.74 -14.85 61.11
C GLU A 290 -24.42 -15.00 59.73
N PRO A 291 -25.76 -14.87 59.59
CA PRO A 291 -26.40 -14.94 58.28
C PRO A 291 -26.00 -13.78 57.37
N TYR A 292 -25.78 -12.59 57.93
CA TYR A 292 -25.39 -11.41 57.17
C TYR A 292 -23.95 -11.49 56.63
N LEU A 293 -22.99 -12.03 57.40
CA LEU A 293 -21.63 -12.28 56.94
C LEU A 293 -21.60 -13.28 55.79
N THR A 294 -22.45 -14.31 55.86
CA THR A 294 -22.63 -15.26 54.75
C THR A 294 -23.17 -14.55 53.50
N GLU A 295 -24.16 -13.68 53.67
CA GLU A 295 -24.75 -12.91 52.57
C GLU A 295 -23.74 -11.96 51.91
N ILE A 296 -23.03 -11.13 52.69
CA ILE A 296 -22.00 -10.23 52.14
C ILE A 296 -20.92 -11.02 51.41
N SER A 297 -20.42 -12.12 51.99
CA SER A 297 -19.38 -12.93 51.33
C SER A 297 -19.84 -13.39 49.95
N GLN A 298 -21.08 -13.89 49.85
CA GLN A 298 -21.65 -14.33 48.57
C GLN A 298 -21.83 -13.16 47.60
N GLN A 299 -22.29 -12.00 48.06
CA GLN A 299 -22.48 -10.83 47.21
C GLN A 299 -21.15 -10.22 46.73
N MET A 300 -20.12 -10.19 47.57
CA MET A 300 -18.78 -9.76 47.15
C MET A 300 -18.22 -10.69 46.07
N ASP A 301 -18.31 -12.01 46.26
CA ASP A 301 -17.89 -12.99 45.26
C ASP A 301 -18.65 -12.81 43.94
N GLN A 302 -19.96 -12.55 44.00
CA GLN A 302 -20.76 -12.25 42.82
C GLN A 302 -20.28 -10.98 42.11
N LYS A 303 -20.03 -9.87 42.83
CA LYS A 303 -19.56 -8.61 42.22
C LYS A 303 -18.18 -8.73 41.60
N ILE A 304 -17.28 -9.49 42.23
CA ILE A 304 -15.95 -9.80 41.68
C ILE A 304 -16.08 -10.65 40.40
N ALA A 305 -16.99 -11.62 40.37
CA ALA A 305 -17.27 -12.42 39.19
C ALA A 305 -17.88 -11.59 38.04
N GLU A 306 -18.85 -10.71 38.34
CA GLU A 306 -19.44 -9.78 37.38
C GLU A 306 -18.38 -8.83 36.79
N PHE A 307 -17.48 -8.31 37.63
CA PHE A 307 -16.32 -7.52 37.20
C PHE A 307 -15.44 -8.31 36.23
N LYS A 308 -15.06 -9.54 36.57
CA LYS A 308 -14.23 -10.41 35.72
C LYS A 308 -14.86 -10.62 34.34
N VAL A 309 -16.15 -10.93 34.30
CA VAL A 309 -16.89 -11.14 33.05
C VAL A 309 -16.96 -9.86 32.22
N SER A 310 -17.12 -8.70 32.86
CA SER A 310 -17.23 -7.41 32.17
C SER A 310 -15.93 -6.96 31.52
N ILE A 311 -14.78 -7.24 32.14
CA ILE A 311 -13.48 -6.75 31.67
C ILE A 311 -12.78 -7.69 30.68
N THR A 312 -13.09 -8.99 30.70
CA THR A 312 -12.47 -10.00 29.81
C THR A 312 -12.58 -9.66 28.31
N PRO A 313 -13.74 -9.20 27.78
CA PRO A 313 -13.89 -8.89 26.36
C PRO A 313 -12.96 -7.79 25.85
N TYR A 314 -12.45 -6.90 26.72
CA TYR A 314 -11.59 -5.79 26.31
C TYR A 314 -10.17 -6.25 25.96
N GLY A 315 -9.64 -7.23 26.68
CA GLY A 315 -8.36 -7.86 26.31
C GLY A 315 -8.44 -8.56 24.96
N GLU A 316 -9.52 -9.32 24.75
CA GLU A 316 -9.78 -10.00 23.48
C GLU A 316 -10.01 -9.01 22.33
N ALA A 317 -10.78 -7.94 22.56
CA ALA A 317 -11.01 -6.87 21.60
C ALA A 317 -9.74 -6.10 21.24
N LEU A 318 -8.85 -5.86 22.21
CA LEU A 318 -7.54 -5.24 21.98
C LEU A 318 -6.72 -6.12 21.04
N ASN A 319 -6.54 -7.39 21.36
CA ASN A 319 -5.75 -8.30 20.52
C ASN A 319 -6.36 -8.42 19.12
N LYS A 320 -7.68 -8.63 19.01
CA LYS A 320 -8.36 -8.65 17.71
C LYS A 320 -8.14 -7.35 16.93
N GLY A 321 -8.26 -6.20 17.58
CA GLY A 321 -8.05 -4.89 16.95
C GLY A 321 -6.61 -4.63 16.54
N LEU A 322 -5.63 -5.13 17.29
CA LEU A 322 -4.21 -5.04 16.94
C LEU A 322 -3.88 -5.96 15.77
N VAL A 323 -4.27 -7.24 15.84
CA VAL A 323 -4.07 -8.24 14.78
C VAL A 323 -4.74 -7.81 13.48
N GLN A 324 -5.99 -7.32 13.54
CA GLN A 324 -6.69 -6.86 12.34
C GLN A 324 -5.94 -5.71 11.66
N ARG A 325 -5.36 -4.77 12.41
CA ARG A 325 -4.60 -3.66 11.82
C ARG A 325 -3.31 -4.11 11.16
N VAL A 326 -2.64 -5.11 11.73
CA VAL A 326 -1.49 -5.75 11.10
C VAL A 326 -1.90 -6.40 9.77
N GLU A 327 -3.01 -7.13 9.77
CA GLU A 327 -3.52 -7.81 8.57
C GLU A 327 -3.97 -6.82 7.49
N ASP A 328 -4.70 -5.77 7.88
CA ASP A 328 -5.10 -4.68 6.97
C ASP A 328 -3.88 -4.02 6.32
N MET A 329 -2.81 -3.85 7.10
CA MET A 329 -1.54 -3.33 6.60
C MET A 329 -0.90 -4.31 5.60
N LYS A 330 -0.82 -5.60 5.95
CA LYS A 330 -0.29 -6.66 5.08
C LYS A 330 -1.03 -6.73 3.75
N GLN A 331 -2.36 -6.64 3.77
CA GLN A 331 -3.19 -6.60 2.56
C GLN A 331 -2.94 -5.35 1.71
N LYS A 332 -2.82 -4.16 2.33
CA LYS A 332 -2.48 -2.93 1.59
C LYS A 332 -1.12 -3.06 0.90
N PHE A 333 -0.13 -3.60 1.59
CA PHE A 333 1.20 -3.85 1.00
C PHE A 333 1.20 -4.90 -0.10
N GLY A 334 0.44 -5.98 0.05
CA GLY A 334 0.27 -6.97 -1.03
C GLY A 334 -0.33 -6.37 -2.30
N LYS A 335 -1.18 -5.34 -2.19
CA LYS A 335 -1.70 -4.63 -3.38
C LYS A 335 -0.65 -3.75 -4.05
N TYR A 336 0.30 -3.19 -3.31
CA TYR A 336 1.36 -2.36 -3.88
C TYR A 336 2.29 -3.16 -4.79
N THR A 337 2.67 -4.39 -4.42
CA THR A 337 3.51 -5.23 -5.29
C THR A 337 2.83 -5.60 -6.58
N VAL A 338 1.56 -6.00 -6.51
CA VAL A 338 0.74 -6.29 -7.71
C VAL A 338 0.63 -5.03 -8.58
N THR A 339 0.39 -3.87 -7.99
CA THR A 339 0.27 -2.60 -8.74
C THR A 339 1.57 -2.25 -9.48
N VAL A 340 2.74 -2.44 -8.86
CA VAL A 340 4.04 -2.20 -9.51
C VAL A 340 4.25 -3.16 -10.67
N GLN A 341 3.87 -4.43 -10.51
CA GLN A 341 3.96 -5.43 -11.57
C GLN A 341 3.04 -5.09 -12.75
N ASP A 342 1.77 -4.73 -12.47
CA ASP A 342 0.79 -4.35 -13.49
C ASP A 342 1.21 -3.06 -14.24
N GLN A 343 1.77 -2.08 -13.52
CA GLN A 343 2.28 -0.84 -14.13
C GLN A 343 3.46 -1.10 -15.06
N MET A 344 4.35 -2.04 -14.70
CA MET A 344 5.47 -2.43 -15.57
C MET A 344 4.98 -3.14 -16.83
N GLU A 345 4.00 -4.03 -16.71
CA GLU A 345 3.39 -4.71 -17.87
C GLU A 345 2.65 -3.71 -18.78
N TYR A 346 1.93 -2.75 -18.20
CA TYR A 346 1.29 -1.68 -18.96
C TYR A 346 2.31 -0.80 -19.68
N LEU A 347 3.39 -0.40 -19.01
CA LEU A 347 4.45 0.41 -19.60
C LEU A 347 5.14 -0.35 -20.76
N GLU A 348 5.42 -1.64 -20.58
CA GLU A 348 5.99 -2.48 -21.63
C GLU A 348 5.06 -2.52 -22.86
N LYS A 349 3.76 -2.70 -22.62
CA LYS A 349 2.74 -2.73 -23.68
C LYS A 349 2.60 -1.39 -24.40
N ASP A 350 2.49 -0.27 -23.67
CA ASP A 350 2.33 1.07 -24.24
C ASP A 350 3.55 1.47 -25.09
N ILE A 351 4.76 1.18 -24.61
CA ILE A 351 5.99 1.44 -25.38
C ILE A 351 6.02 0.56 -26.64
N ARG A 352 5.64 -0.72 -26.54
CA ARG A 352 5.56 -1.64 -27.69
C ARG A 352 4.56 -1.17 -28.73
N GLU A 353 3.38 -0.70 -28.32
CA GLU A 353 2.35 -0.17 -29.20
C GLU A 353 2.80 1.12 -29.87
N LYS A 354 3.27 2.12 -29.10
CA LYS A 354 3.79 3.38 -29.65
C LYS A 354 4.95 3.19 -30.62
N PHE A 355 5.85 2.25 -30.32
CA PHE A 355 6.95 1.92 -31.21
C PHE A 355 6.46 1.23 -32.49
N SER A 356 5.55 0.27 -32.37
CA SER A 356 4.95 -0.40 -33.53
C SER A 356 4.19 0.59 -34.41
N ASP A 357 3.46 1.52 -33.81
CA ASP A 357 2.78 2.62 -34.51
C ASP A 357 3.76 3.56 -35.22
N PHE A 358 4.89 3.90 -34.58
CA PHE A 358 5.93 4.73 -35.19
C PHE A 358 6.56 4.05 -36.40
N ILE A 359 6.89 2.76 -36.28
CA ILE A 359 7.44 1.95 -37.38
C ILE A 359 6.42 1.75 -38.49
N ASN A 360 5.18 1.37 -38.18
CA ASN A 360 4.13 1.20 -39.17
C ASN A 360 3.82 2.53 -39.86
N LYS A 361 3.68 3.65 -39.15
CA LYS A 361 3.50 4.97 -39.80
C LYS A 361 4.70 5.39 -40.65
N GLY A 362 5.91 4.89 -40.37
CA GLY A 362 7.11 5.12 -41.17
C GLY A 362 7.29 4.17 -42.36
N ILE A 363 6.72 2.96 -42.30
CA ILE A 363 6.95 1.86 -43.27
C ILE A 363 5.70 1.56 -44.12
N THR A 364 4.49 1.58 -43.53
CA THR A 364 3.22 1.42 -44.25
C THR A 364 2.71 2.76 -44.77
N THR A 365 3.18 3.16 -45.94
CA THR A 365 2.34 3.91 -46.89
C THR A 365 1.38 2.90 -47.52
N GLU A 366 0.19 2.71 -46.93
CA GLU A 366 -0.85 1.82 -47.46
C GLU A 366 -1.27 2.22 -48.89
N ASN A 367 -1.16 1.25 -49.80
CA ASN A 367 -1.89 0.98 -51.07
C ASN A 367 -2.25 2.12 -52.03
#